data_AF-A0A941F2T5-F1
#
_entry.id   AF-A0A941F2T5-F1
#
_cell.length_a   1.000
_cell.length_b   1.000
_cell.length_c   1.000
_cell.angle_alpha   90.00
_cell.angle_beta   90.00
_cell.angle_gamma   90.00
#
_symmetry.space_group_name_H-M   'P 1'
#
loop_
_entity.id
_entity.type
_entity.pdbx_description
1 polymer ?
#
loop_
_entity_poly.entity_id
_entity_poly.type
_entity_poly.pdbx_seq_one_letter_code
_entity_poly.pdbx_strand_id
1 'polypeptide(L)'
;MKLRGLFILFTSLSLSACNSDEVPVRPNGRSLIIHEPSEAIKPFPQAQTFVNSIKPNNLSQEELNNDVVTYYQYWLKKYMRESNGQTPGGGYYVRMKGTGGDGSEITTSEAHGYGMIVLALMAGYDVNAKKYFDGMLNMCYQHYSSGNSKCMSWVIHESEESQY
;
A
#
# COMPACT_ATOMS: atom_id res chain seq x y z
N MET A 1 -65.03 -45.16 7.46
CA MET A 1 -65.23 -44.59 8.81
C MET A 1 -63.87 -44.15 9.34
N LYS A 2 -63.67 -42.82 9.54
CA LYS A 2 -62.59 -42.16 10.32
C LYS A 2 -61.13 -42.37 9.83
N LEU A 3 -60.21 -41.42 9.87
CA LEU A 3 -60.20 -39.98 10.14
C LEU A 3 -58.86 -39.44 9.56
N ARG A 4 -58.88 -38.19 9.12
CA ARG A 4 -57.76 -37.42 8.54
C ARG A 4 -56.60 -37.24 9.54
N GLY A 5 -55.36 -37.29 9.04
CA GLY A 5 -54.16 -36.84 9.76
C GLY A 5 -53.34 -35.92 8.85
N LEU A 6 -53.57 -34.62 8.98
CA LEU A 6 -52.86 -33.55 8.27
C LEU A 6 -51.58 -33.24 9.06
N PHE A 7 -50.41 -33.60 8.52
CA PHE A 7 -49.11 -33.24 9.08
C PHE A 7 -48.74 -31.83 8.61
N ILE A 8 -48.76 -30.87 9.53
CA ILE A 8 -48.28 -29.49 9.32
C ILE A 8 -46.78 -29.49 9.60
N LEU A 9 -45.96 -29.33 8.56
CA LEU A 9 -44.53 -29.06 8.71
C LEU A 9 -44.37 -27.60 9.18
N PHE A 10 -43.92 -27.40 10.42
CA PHE A 10 -43.43 -26.12 10.90
C PHE A 10 -42.02 -25.89 10.31
N THR A 11 -41.91 -25.07 9.27
CA THR A 11 -40.63 -24.52 8.84
C THR A 11 -40.20 -23.42 9.80
N SER A 12 -39.20 -23.69 10.64
CA SER A 12 -38.52 -22.66 11.44
C SER A 12 -37.69 -21.78 10.51
N LEU A 13 -38.17 -20.57 10.25
CA LEU A 13 -37.39 -19.53 9.58
C LEU A 13 -36.55 -18.82 10.64
N SER A 14 -35.30 -19.24 10.81
CA SER A 14 -34.34 -18.54 11.67
C SER A 14 -33.94 -17.23 11.01
N LEU A 15 -34.42 -16.09 11.53
CA LEU A 15 -33.81 -14.79 11.24
C LEU A 15 -32.43 -14.77 11.92
N SER A 16 -31.37 -15.04 11.16
CA SER A 16 -30.02 -14.62 11.57
C SER A 16 -29.97 -13.10 11.43
N ALA A 17 -29.87 -12.41 12.57
CA ALA A 17 -29.51 -11.01 12.61
C ALA A 17 -28.12 -10.83 11.96
N CYS A 18 -28.00 -9.91 11.00
CA CYS A 18 -26.71 -9.45 10.49
C CYS A 18 -25.96 -8.73 11.62
N ASN A 19 -25.02 -9.42 12.27
CA ASN A 19 -23.94 -8.75 12.98
C ASN A 19 -22.99 -8.19 11.92
N SER A 20 -22.93 -6.86 11.80
CA SER A 20 -21.97 -6.17 10.93
C SER A 20 -20.60 -6.03 11.62
N ASP A 21 -20.05 -7.13 12.10
CA ASP A 21 -18.68 -7.24 12.60
C ASP A 21 -17.84 -8.08 11.60
N GLU A 22 -18.03 -7.85 10.31
CA GLU A 22 -17.10 -8.40 9.32
C GLU A 22 -15.77 -7.66 9.48
N VAL A 23 -14.86 -8.26 10.26
CA VAL A 23 -13.42 -8.03 10.12
C VAL A 23 -13.13 -8.16 8.62
N PRO A 24 -12.55 -7.14 7.96
CA PRO A 24 -12.28 -7.23 6.53
C PRO A 24 -11.48 -8.50 6.29
N VAL A 25 -12.05 -9.40 5.49
CA VAL A 25 -11.40 -10.67 5.15
C VAL A 25 -10.05 -10.33 4.57
N ARG A 26 -8.97 -10.74 5.28
CA ARG A 26 -7.60 -10.72 4.76
C ARG A 26 -7.65 -11.35 3.38
N PRO A 27 -7.21 -10.69 2.29
CA PRO A 27 -7.20 -11.32 0.99
C PRO A 27 -6.17 -12.45 1.02
N ASN A 28 -6.59 -13.64 1.44
CA ASN A 28 -5.81 -14.85 1.33
C ASN A 28 -5.66 -15.13 -0.16
N GLY A 29 -4.45 -14.95 -0.67
CA GLY A 29 -4.10 -15.34 -2.03
C GLY A 29 -4.80 -14.49 -3.09
N ARG A 30 -4.55 -13.17 -3.10
CA ARG A 30 -4.57 -12.49 -4.40
C ARG A 30 -3.39 -13.08 -5.17
N SER A 31 -3.67 -14.04 -6.06
CA SER A 31 -2.74 -14.50 -7.09
C SER A 31 -2.02 -13.26 -7.60
N LEU A 32 -0.69 -13.25 -7.48
CA LEU A 32 0.14 -12.16 -7.97
C LEU A 32 -0.23 -11.99 -9.44
N ILE A 33 -1.07 -11.00 -9.74
CA ILE A 33 -1.40 -10.63 -11.11
C ILE A 33 -0.03 -10.30 -11.69
N ILE A 34 0.48 -11.19 -12.55
CA ILE A 34 1.66 -10.94 -13.35
C ILE A 34 1.25 -9.74 -14.20
N HIS A 35 1.69 -8.55 -13.75
CA HIS A 35 1.44 -7.34 -14.51
C HIS A 35 2.37 -7.41 -15.70
N GLU A 36 1.80 -7.71 -16.85
CA GLU A 36 2.36 -7.27 -18.13
C GLU A 36 2.82 -5.81 -17.98
N PRO A 37 3.99 -5.42 -18.52
CA PRO A 37 4.48 -4.06 -18.40
C PRO A 37 3.48 -3.09 -19.02
N SER A 38 2.64 -2.50 -18.18
CA SER A 38 1.74 -1.43 -18.55
C SER A 38 2.57 -0.16 -18.64
N GLU A 39 2.65 0.42 -19.84
CA GLU A 39 3.23 1.74 -20.04
C GLU A 39 2.49 2.76 -19.15
N ALA A 40 3.26 3.68 -18.54
CA ALA A 40 2.67 4.69 -17.66
C ALA A 40 1.89 5.72 -18.48
N ILE A 41 0.61 5.92 -18.19
CA ILE A 41 -0.26 6.89 -18.89
C ILE A 41 0.17 8.34 -18.62
N LYS A 42 0.86 8.58 -17.50
CA LYS A 42 1.40 9.87 -17.08
C LYS A 42 2.90 9.72 -16.77
N PRO A 43 3.75 9.50 -17.77
CA PRO A 43 5.15 9.21 -17.54
C PRO A 43 5.89 10.45 -17.03
N PHE A 44 6.83 10.27 -16.11
CA PHE A 44 7.79 11.31 -15.77
C PHE A 44 8.67 11.66 -17.00
N PRO A 45 9.00 12.94 -17.23
CA PRO A 45 8.51 14.13 -16.54
C PRO A 45 7.21 14.66 -17.16
N GLN A 46 6.25 15.05 -16.31
CA GLN A 46 5.03 15.75 -16.77
C GLN A 46 5.22 17.28 -16.90
N ALA A 47 6.27 17.84 -16.27
CA ALA A 47 6.68 19.25 -16.35
C ALA A 47 5.54 20.31 -16.27
N GLN A 48 4.50 20.02 -15.47
CA GLN A 48 3.28 20.84 -15.39
C GLN A 48 3.56 22.30 -15.04
N THR A 49 2.77 23.22 -15.59
CA THR A 49 2.82 24.65 -15.26
C THR A 49 1.57 25.01 -14.46
N PHE A 50 1.75 25.56 -13.28
CA PHE A 50 0.65 25.94 -12.40
C PHE A 50 0.41 27.45 -12.46
N VAL A 51 -0.85 27.87 -12.47
CA VAL A 51 -1.25 29.28 -12.50
C VAL A 51 -0.75 29.99 -11.24
N ASN A 52 -0.25 31.22 -11.38
CA ASN A 52 0.28 32.04 -10.27
C ASN A 52 1.44 31.38 -9.49
N SER A 53 2.24 30.54 -10.17
CA SER A 53 3.44 29.93 -9.60
C SER A 53 4.69 30.34 -10.37
N ILE A 54 5.84 30.32 -9.69
CA ILE A 54 7.16 30.45 -10.31
C ILE A 54 7.91 29.11 -10.25
N LYS A 55 8.78 28.88 -11.23
CA LYS A 55 9.77 27.81 -11.24
C LYS A 55 11.18 28.42 -11.25
N PRO A 56 12.23 27.68 -10.85
CA PRO A 56 13.60 28.11 -11.12
C PRO A 56 13.76 28.47 -12.59
N ASN A 57 14.32 29.63 -12.88
CA ASN A 57 14.47 30.18 -14.23
C ASN A 57 15.93 30.36 -14.65
N ASN A 58 16.87 29.94 -13.81
CA ASN A 58 18.31 29.92 -14.08
C ASN A 58 18.78 28.57 -14.66
N LEU A 59 17.87 27.60 -14.81
CA LEU A 59 18.11 26.27 -15.38
C LEU A 59 17.05 26.00 -16.45
N SER A 60 17.40 25.18 -17.43
CA SER A 60 16.44 24.61 -18.38
C SER A 60 15.52 23.60 -17.68
N GLN A 61 14.34 23.35 -18.27
CA GLN A 61 13.41 22.34 -17.74
C GLN A 61 14.01 20.92 -17.77
N GLU A 62 14.90 20.63 -18.73
CA GLU A 62 15.62 19.36 -18.81
C GLU A 62 16.60 19.18 -17.64
N GLU A 63 17.38 20.22 -17.30
CA GLU A 63 18.27 20.20 -16.13
C GLU A 63 17.48 19.98 -14.84
N LEU A 64 16.34 20.67 -14.67
CA LEU A 64 15.45 20.44 -13.51
C LEU A 64 14.93 19.00 -13.43
N ASN A 65 14.57 18.41 -14.57
CA ASN A 65 14.11 17.01 -14.60
C ASN A 65 15.26 16.05 -14.24
N ASN A 66 16.48 16.32 -14.71
CA ASN A 66 17.67 15.53 -14.40
C ASN A 66 18.05 15.62 -12.91
N ASP A 67 17.87 16.78 -12.28
CA ASP A 67 18.07 16.94 -10.84
C ASP A 67 17.09 16.06 -10.04
N VAL A 68 15.81 16.04 -10.44
CA VAL A 68 14.79 15.17 -9.83
C VAL A 68 15.13 13.70 -10.01
N VAL A 69 15.54 13.30 -11.22
CA VAL A 69 15.99 11.93 -11.51
C VAL A 69 17.17 11.52 -10.64
N THR A 70 18.18 12.40 -10.54
CA THR A 70 19.39 12.16 -9.75
C THR A 70 19.03 11.95 -8.28
N TYR A 71 18.16 12.81 -7.73
CA TYR A 71 17.71 12.69 -6.36
C TYR A 71 16.85 11.46 -6.13
N TYR A 72 15.95 11.12 -7.07
CA TYR A 72 15.15 9.91 -7.01
C TYR A 72 16.02 8.65 -6.95
N GLN A 73 17.04 8.54 -7.80
CA GLN A 73 17.95 7.40 -7.82
C GLN A 73 18.74 7.28 -6.51
N TYR A 74 19.21 8.41 -5.97
CA TYR A 74 19.81 8.46 -4.65
C TYR A 74 18.84 7.96 -3.57
N TRP A 75 17.62 8.51 -3.55
CA TRP A 75 16.59 8.18 -2.57
C TRP A 75 16.22 6.70 -2.62
N LEU A 76 15.98 6.16 -3.82
CA LEU A 76 15.62 4.78 -4.04
C LEU A 76 16.70 3.85 -3.46
N LYS A 77 17.98 4.08 -3.81
CA LYS A 77 19.11 3.32 -3.27
C LYS A 77 19.24 3.46 -1.75
N LYS A 78 19.09 4.68 -1.23
CA LYS A 78 19.32 4.99 0.17
C LYS A 78 18.25 4.40 1.08
N TYR A 79 16.98 4.49 0.69
CA TYR A 79 15.84 4.24 1.57
C TYR A 79 14.97 3.05 1.17
N MET A 80 14.82 2.73 -0.12
CA MET A 80 13.95 1.61 -0.52
C MET A 80 14.56 0.27 -0.11
N ARG A 81 13.77 -0.58 0.52
CA ARG A 81 14.18 -1.92 0.94
C ARG A 81 13.14 -2.94 0.53
N GLU A 82 13.62 -4.12 0.21
CA GLU A 82 12.79 -5.30 -0.03
C GLU A 82 12.61 -6.03 1.29
N SER A 83 11.38 -6.48 1.54
CA SER A 83 11.04 -7.31 2.68
C SER A 83 11.62 -8.71 2.44
N ASN A 84 12.59 -9.13 3.26
CA ASN A 84 13.40 -10.33 3.01
C ASN A 84 12.92 -11.59 3.76
N GLY A 85 11.64 -11.64 4.14
CA GLY A 85 11.04 -12.76 4.89
C GLY A 85 11.27 -12.73 6.40
N GLN A 86 12.22 -11.93 6.90
CA GLN A 86 12.34 -11.57 8.32
C GLN A 86 11.54 -10.29 8.60
N THR A 87 11.64 -9.33 7.66
CA THR A 87 10.71 -8.20 7.61
C THR A 87 9.30 -8.70 7.30
N PRO A 88 8.30 -8.33 8.11
CA PRO A 88 6.96 -8.83 7.92
C PRO A 88 6.21 -8.14 6.78
N GLY A 89 5.26 -8.85 6.18
CA GLY A 89 4.33 -8.29 5.19
C GLY A 89 4.73 -8.43 3.73
N GLY A 90 6.01 -8.66 3.40
CA GLY A 90 6.44 -8.90 2.02
C GLY A 90 6.38 -7.66 1.11
N GLY A 91 7.16 -7.64 0.02
CA GLY A 91 7.18 -6.53 -0.92
C GLY A 91 8.26 -5.49 -0.62
N TYR A 92 7.92 -4.20 -0.65
CA TYR A 92 8.88 -3.10 -0.51
C TYR A 92 8.47 -2.12 0.59
N TYR A 93 9.44 -1.39 1.14
CA TYR A 93 9.20 -0.34 2.14
C TYR A 93 10.28 0.74 2.12
N VAL A 94 9.93 1.90 2.67
CA VAL A 94 10.87 3.01 2.90
C VAL A 94 11.48 2.85 4.29
N ARG A 95 12.77 2.52 4.37
CA ARG A 95 13.48 2.36 5.65
C ARG A 95 13.74 3.71 6.30
N MET A 96 12.84 4.13 7.17
CA MET A 96 12.92 5.38 7.91
C MET A 96 12.23 5.22 9.27
N LYS A 97 12.93 5.62 10.33
CA LYS A 97 12.39 5.62 11.69
C LYS A 97 11.46 6.81 11.90
N GLY A 98 10.44 6.64 12.72
CA GLY A 98 9.51 7.70 13.07
C GLY A 98 10.09 8.61 14.15
N THR A 99 9.79 9.90 14.07
CA THR A 99 10.06 10.81 15.18
C THR A 99 8.97 10.60 16.24
N GLY A 100 9.26 9.79 17.25
CA GLY A 100 8.30 9.45 18.33
C GLY A 100 7.99 7.96 18.47
N GLY A 101 8.60 7.10 17.65
CA GLY A 101 8.64 5.66 17.91
C GLY A 101 9.61 5.31 19.03
N ASP A 102 9.69 4.02 19.37
CA ASP A 102 10.70 3.51 20.31
C ASP A 102 12.09 3.37 19.67
N GLY A 103 12.21 3.66 18.37
CA GLY A 103 13.44 3.62 17.60
C GLY A 103 13.79 2.23 17.09
N SER A 104 12.96 1.22 17.34
CA SER A 104 13.09 -0.13 16.80
C SER A 104 12.29 -0.35 15.51
N GLU A 105 11.41 0.59 15.15
CA GLU A 105 10.66 0.53 13.92
C GLU A 105 11.58 0.59 12.69
N ILE A 106 11.22 -0.14 11.64
CA ILE A 106 11.93 -0.16 10.37
C ILE A 106 11.33 0.83 9.37
N THR A 107 10.05 1.17 9.54
CA THR A 107 9.30 2.10 8.71
C THR A 107 8.09 2.65 9.46
N THR A 108 7.49 3.71 8.92
CA THR A 108 6.23 4.27 9.37
C THR A 108 5.25 4.38 8.20
N SER A 109 3.95 4.47 8.50
CA SER A 109 2.94 4.74 7.47
C SER A 109 3.17 6.07 6.73
N GLU A 110 3.78 7.06 7.40
CA GLU A 110 4.18 8.34 6.79
C GLU A 110 5.25 8.13 5.71
N ALA A 111 6.35 7.45 6.06
CA ALA A 111 7.42 7.12 5.12
C ALA A 111 6.89 6.30 3.94
N HIS A 112 5.97 5.37 4.23
CA HIS A 112 5.30 4.55 3.22
C HIS A 112 4.47 5.39 2.24
N GLY A 113 3.63 6.29 2.75
CA GLY A 113 2.80 7.18 1.94
C GLY A 113 3.64 8.04 1.00
N TYR A 114 4.74 8.64 1.49
CA TYR A 114 5.65 9.40 0.65
C TYR A 114 6.29 8.55 -0.44
N GLY A 115 6.77 7.34 -0.10
CA GLY A 115 7.36 6.43 -1.09
C GLY A 115 6.38 6.07 -2.20
N MET A 116 5.11 5.76 -1.87
CA MET A 116 4.10 5.43 -2.86
C MET A 116 3.80 6.60 -3.80
N ILE A 117 3.73 7.83 -3.29
CA ILE A 117 3.54 9.04 -4.12
C ILE A 117 4.73 9.23 -5.06
N VAL A 118 5.96 9.16 -4.54
CA VAL A 118 7.19 9.33 -5.33
C VAL A 118 7.26 8.30 -6.46
N LEU A 119 7.03 7.02 -6.14
CA LEU A 119 7.05 5.94 -7.13
C LEU A 119 6.03 6.17 -8.25
N ALA A 120 4.79 6.53 -7.90
CA ALA A 120 3.76 6.81 -8.89
C ALA A 120 4.14 7.99 -9.81
N LEU A 121 4.76 9.03 -9.27
CA LEU A 121 5.21 10.20 -10.03
C LEU A 121 6.43 9.93 -10.90
N MET A 122 7.26 8.93 -10.55
CA MET A 122 8.46 8.54 -11.31
C MET A 122 8.21 7.42 -12.33
N ALA A 123 6.98 6.89 -12.40
CA ALA A 123 6.59 5.92 -13.41
C ALA A 123 6.86 6.47 -14.82
N GLY A 124 7.25 5.61 -15.75
CA GLY A 124 7.69 5.99 -17.10
C GLY A 124 9.20 6.26 -17.19
N TYR A 125 9.79 6.94 -16.20
CA TYR A 125 11.25 6.97 -16.05
C TYR A 125 11.76 5.68 -15.40
N ASP A 126 11.18 5.30 -14.26
CA ASP A 126 11.49 4.02 -13.61
C ASP A 126 10.52 2.94 -14.07
N VAL A 127 11.04 2.01 -14.88
CA VAL A 127 10.29 0.84 -15.38
C VAL A 127 9.83 -0.10 -14.26
N ASN A 128 10.47 -0.07 -13.08
CA ASN A 128 10.11 -0.85 -11.91
C ASN A 128 9.19 -0.09 -10.94
N ALA A 129 8.84 1.18 -11.20
CA ALA A 129 8.02 2.00 -10.31
C ALA A 129 6.73 1.28 -9.87
N LYS A 130 6.07 0.61 -10.81
CA LYS A 130 4.86 -0.16 -10.53
C LYS A 130 5.12 -1.39 -9.66
N LYS A 131 6.21 -2.13 -9.93
CA LYS A 131 6.62 -3.27 -9.08
C LYS A 131 6.84 -2.81 -7.64
N TYR A 132 7.55 -1.69 -7.45
CA TYR A 132 7.78 -1.13 -6.12
C TYR A 132 6.49 -0.67 -5.46
N PHE A 133 5.62 0.02 -6.21
CA PHE A 133 4.34 0.51 -5.70
C PHE A 133 3.44 -0.64 -5.25
N ASP A 134 3.29 -1.67 -6.08
CA ASP A 134 2.47 -2.84 -5.78
C ASP A 134 3.03 -3.60 -4.56
N GLY A 135 4.36 -3.68 -4.43
CA GLY A 135 4.99 -4.28 -3.25
C GLY A 135 4.81 -3.47 -1.97
N MET A 136 4.83 -2.14 -2.04
CA MET A 136 4.50 -1.26 -0.90
C MET A 136 3.02 -1.36 -0.52
N LEU A 137 2.14 -1.47 -1.52
CA LEU A 137 0.71 -1.69 -1.28
C LEU A 137 0.46 -3.04 -0.60
N ASN A 138 1.18 -4.09 -1.00
CA ASN A 138 1.13 -5.37 -0.32
C ASN A 138 1.54 -5.25 1.16
N MET A 139 2.63 -4.53 1.47
CA MET A 139 3.01 -4.30 2.86
C MET A 139 1.90 -3.58 3.65
N CYS A 140 1.26 -2.56 3.07
CA CYS A 140 0.11 -1.90 3.71
C CYS A 140 -1.02 -2.88 4.07
N TYR A 141 -1.35 -3.81 3.16
CA TYR A 141 -2.40 -4.82 3.39
C TYR A 141 -2.06 -5.88 4.43
N GLN A 142 -0.78 -6.13 4.69
CA GLN A 142 -0.35 -7.05 5.75
C GLN A 142 -0.29 -6.37 7.12
N HIS A 143 -0.27 -5.03 7.15
CA HIS A 143 -0.02 -4.23 8.36
C HIS A 143 -1.16 -3.26 8.66
N TYR A 144 -2.37 -3.77 8.88
CA TYR A 144 -3.49 -2.91 9.27
C TYR A 144 -3.37 -2.38 10.70
N SER A 145 -3.92 -1.18 10.92
CA SER A 145 -4.01 -0.56 12.24
C SER A 145 -5.00 -1.33 13.12
N SER A 146 -4.62 -1.56 14.38
CA SER A 146 -5.48 -2.18 15.40
C SER A 146 -6.69 -1.30 15.76
N GLY A 147 -6.58 0.02 15.59
CA GLY A 147 -7.67 0.97 15.86
C GLY A 147 -8.65 1.12 14.69
N ASN A 148 -8.21 0.85 13.46
CA ASN A 148 -9.06 0.88 12.27
C ASN A 148 -8.42 0.04 11.15
N SER A 149 -9.05 -1.08 10.82
CA SER A 149 -8.58 -2.03 9.79
C SER A 149 -8.60 -1.50 8.36
N LYS A 150 -9.12 -0.28 8.14
CA LYS A 150 -9.04 0.44 6.85
C LYS A 150 -7.76 1.27 6.71
N CYS A 151 -6.98 1.39 7.78
CA CYS A 151 -5.74 2.16 7.83
C CYS A 151 -4.55 1.22 8.02
N MET A 152 -3.37 1.68 7.59
CA MET A 152 -2.10 1.04 7.90
C MET A 152 -1.68 1.34 9.34
N SER A 153 -1.01 0.40 10.01
CA SER A 153 -0.34 0.66 11.28
C SER A 153 0.67 1.79 11.12
N TRP A 154 0.74 2.68 12.11
CA TRP A 154 1.61 3.84 12.01
C TRP A 154 3.10 3.49 12.09
N VAL A 155 3.45 2.38 12.77
CA VAL A 155 4.80 1.80 12.87
C VAL A 155 4.80 0.32 12.45
N ILE A 156 5.91 -0.11 11.87
CA ILE A 156 6.22 -1.51 11.58
C ILE A 156 7.63 -1.81 12.13
N HIS A 157 7.77 -2.90 12.86
CA HIS A 157 9.04 -3.34 13.47
C HIS A 157 9.71 -4.45 12.65
N GLU A 158 11.00 -4.71 12.94
CA GLU A 158 11.82 -5.66 12.17
C GLU A 158 11.40 -7.13 12.33
N SER A 159 10.74 -7.48 13.44
CA SER A 159 10.15 -8.79 13.68
C SER A 159 8.67 -8.67 14.03
N GLU A 160 7.80 -9.33 13.27
CA GLU A 160 6.43 -9.62 13.71
C GLU A 160 6.51 -10.82 14.66
N GLU A 161 6.65 -10.57 15.97
CA GLU A 161 5.88 -11.41 16.87
C GLU A 161 4.44 -10.90 16.73
N SER A 162 3.68 -11.60 15.88
CA SER A 162 2.26 -11.38 15.66
C SER A 162 1.54 -11.27 17.00
N GLN A 163 1.26 -10.05 17.44
CA GLN A 163 0.37 -9.78 18.57
C GLN A 163 -1.07 -9.90 18.05
N TYR A 164 -1.51 -11.15 17.93
CA TYR A 164 -2.92 -11.53 17.91
C TYR A 164 -3.20 -12.43 19.10
#